data_AF-A0A9J7LRH3-F1
#
_entry.id   AF-A0A9J7LRH3-F1
#
_cell.length_a   1.000
_cell.length_b   1.000
_cell.length_c   1.000
_cell.angle_alpha   90.00
_cell.angle_beta   90.00
_cell.angle_gamma   90.00
#
_symmetry.space_group_name_H-M   'P 1'
#
loop_
_entity.id
_entity.type
_entity.pdbx_description
1 polymer ?
#
loop_
_entity_poly.entity_id
_entity_poly.type
_entity_poly.pdbx_seq_one_letter_code
_entity_poly.pdbx_strand_id
1 'polypeptide(L)'
;MDKIHAVRKTVLFSSSRGKWLQDVFQDNMALIGEEELKFRPKNYKRERGVQIPRPVSQGPSSFIPEHEIVPPETDDEQTRQLFVDAFLQNNRLENITSVMGFHPQYLESFLRLQHYLLRMDGPLPQDYRHYIGVMSAARHQCSYLVDLQESEFLMQDGDPDWLKGLDYIPQKLKNLCELNKILAHRPWLITKQHIEQLLRGNDSWSLSELVHAIVLLAHFHSLASFVFGTGINLEIDHECGHTLQPASLSEGANDVEAHHSNSVASSLESSEPGVEMLMHRMKKIQEAADLQEISQEEMKQRFEKVEKQSLELLPGQSACSECLAVSDYAKYRDDPNFHYEDFAKRGEERTIPTFRAQKEAPPGWLRDYSWEDQGFSLVNRLYSDIGQLLDDKFRMAYNLTYYTMGPQKDVDTSMLRAAIWNYIHCMFGIFHDDYDYGEVNQLLDIRLKSFIKTVTCYPERTTRKDYDNFWKEFKHSEKVQVNLMVLEARMQAELLYALRAIMRYMM
;
A
#
# COMPACT_ATOMS: atom_id res chain seq x y z
N MET A 1 -8.54 -1.59 -28.27
CA MET A 1 -7.09 -1.76 -28.52
C MET A 1 -6.49 -0.56 -29.25
N ASP A 2 -6.88 -0.24 -30.48
CA ASP A 2 -6.23 0.83 -31.28
C ASP A 2 -6.23 2.22 -30.63
N LYS A 3 -7.30 2.59 -29.92
CA LYS A 3 -7.40 3.91 -29.25
C LYS A 3 -6.52 4.01 -28.01
N ILE A 4 -6.48 2.98 -27.16
CA ILE A 4 -5.62 2.94 -25.95
C ILE A 4 -4.15 2.89 -26.36
N HIS A 5 -3.82 2.09 -27.37
CA HIS A 5 -2.46 2.00 -27.90
C HIS A 5 -2.02 3.31 -28.57
N ALA A 6 -2.92 3.98 -29.30
CA ALA A 6 -2.68 5.31 -29.85
C ALA A 6 -2.59 6.41 -28.78
N VAL A 7 -3.37 6.34 -27.69
CA VAL A 7 -3.29 7.26 -26.55
C VAL A 7 -1.97 7.05 -25.81
N ARG A 8 -1.59 5.81 -25.47
CA ARG A 8 -0.28 5.48 -24.87
C ARG A 8 0.87 5.99 -25.75
N LYS A 9 0.85 5.71 -27.05
CA LYS A 9 1.84 6.22 -28.02
C LYS A 9 1.76 7.73 -28.29
N THR A 10 0.68 8.42 -27.95
CA THR A 10 0.61 9.89 -28.11
C THR A 10 1.10 10.60 -26.85
N VAL A 11 0.74 10.05 -25.69
CA VAL A 11 1.05 10.62 -24.37
C VAL A 11 2.51 10.41 -23.96
N LEU A 12 3.09 9.25 -24.30
CA LEU A 12 4.53 9.00 -24.20
C LEU A 12 5.36 10.04 -24.96
N PHE A 13 4.80 10.69 -26.00
CA PHE A 13 5.51 11.66 -26.83
C PHE A 13 5.14 13.12 -26.53
N SER A 14 4.13 13.39 -25.67
CA SER A 14 3.64 14.75 -25.41
C SER A 14 3.83 15.25 -23.98
N SER A 15 4.13 14.38 -23.01
CA SER A 15 4.35 14.76 -21.61
C SER A 15 5.82 15.13 -21.33
N SER A 16 6.08 15.95 -20.29
CA SER A 16 7.45 16.26 -19.84
C SER A 16 8.22 14.99 -19.46
N ARG A 17 7.56 14.02 -18.82
CA ARG A 17 8.11 12.66 -18.56
C ARG A 17 8.44 11.91 -19.85
N GLY A 18 7.61 12.06 -20.89
CA GLY A 18 7.84 11.50 -22.21
C GLY A 18 9.05 12.08 -22.95
N LYS A 19 9.30 13.38 -22.78
CA LYS A 19 10.50 14.05 -23.34
C LYS A 19 11.78 13.63 -22.64
N TRP A 20 11.77 13.58 -21.30
CA TRP A 20 12.90 13.07 -20.52
C TRP A 20 13.38 11.70 -21.01
N LEU A 21 12.43 10.79 -21.30
CA LEU A 21 12.73 9.46 -21.80
C LEU A 21 13.42 9.50 -23.17
N GLN A 22 13.04 10.41 -24.09
CA GLN A 22 13.74 10.54 -25.37
C GLN A 22 15.20 10.95 -25.19
N ASP A 23 15.49 11.75 -24.19
CA ASP A 23 16.84 12.25 -23.90
C ASP A 23 17.69 11.19 -23.20
N VAL A 24 17.12 10.41 -22.27
CA VAL A 24 17.83 9.29 -21.59
C VAL A 24 18.08 8.10 -22.52
N PHE A 25 17.16 7.83 -23.46
CA PHE A 25 17.27 6.68 -24.36
C PHE A 25 18.06 6.98 -25.64
N GLN A 26 18.39 8.23 -25.99
CA GLN A 26 19.24 8.53 -27.15
C GLN A 26 20.60 7.78 -27.11
N ASP A 27 21.15 7.56 -25.91
CA ASP A 27 22.42 6.84 -25.72
C ASP A 27 22.26 5.30 -25.65
N ASN A 28 21.04 4.77 -25.42
CA ASN A 28 20.77 3.32 -25.26
C ASN A 28 19.87 2.71 -26.36
N MET A 29 19.41 3.50 -27.34
CA MET A 29 18.47 3.09 -28.40
C MET A 29 19.04 2.19 -29.51
N ALA A 30 20.27 1.69 -29.37
CA ALA A 30 20.86 0.76 -30.35
C ALA A 30 20.29 -0.68 -30.28
N LEU A 31 19.44 -0.99 -29.28
CA LEU A 31 18.93 -2.34 -29.01
C LEU A 31 17.45 -2.56 -29.33
N ILE A 32 16.72 -1.53 -29.78
CA ILE A 32 15.32 -1.65 -30.19
C ILE A 32 15.27 -1.67 -31.72
N GLY A 33 14.85 -2.79 -32.30
CA GLY A 33 14.87 -3.02 -33.74
C GLY A 33 14.20 -1.89 -34.54
N GLU A 34 14.84 -1.49 -35.64
CA GLU A 34 14.50 -0.33 -36.48
C GLU A 34 13.08 -0.36 -37.11
N GLU A 35 12.30 -1.44 -36.97
CA GLU A 35 10.99 -1.57 -37.61
C GLU A 35 9.83 -0.86 -36.88
N GLU A 36 9.95 -0.56 -35.58
CA GLU A 36 8.91 0.21 -34.85
C GLU A 36 9.08 1.75 -34.94
N LEU A 37 10.18 2.22 -35.55
CA LEU A 37 10.65 3.61 -35.47
C LEU A 37 10.20 4.54 -36.61
N LYS A 38 9.26 4.13 -37.47
CA LYS A 38 8.67 5.03 -38.49
C LYS A 38 7.46 5.81 -37.97
N PHE A 39 7.61 6.51 -36.86
CA PHE A 39 6.70 7.61 -36.49
C PHE A 39 7.50 8.91 -36.35
N ARG A 40 7.79 9.54 -37.49
CA ARG A 40 8.27 10.93 -37.50
C ARG A 40 7.16 11.80 -36.90
N PRO A 41 7.47 12.76 -36.00
CA PRO A 41 6.49 13.71 -35.51
C PRO A 41 6.20 14.70 -36.64
N LYS A 42 5.38 14.28 -37.62
CA LYS A 42 4.66 15.25 -38.44
C LYS A 42 3.76 16.02 -37.48
N ASN A 43 3.72 17.33 -37.60
CA ASN A 43 2.85 18.21 -36.83
C ASN A 43 1.37 17.78 -36.94
N TYR A 44 0.95 16.83 -36.10
CA TYR A 44 -0.43 16.37 -35.99
C TYR A 44 -1.37 17.46 -35.42
N LYS A 45 -0.80 18.59 -34.97
CA LYS A 45 -1.53 19.74 -34.44
C LYS A 45 -2.50 20.41 -35.41
N ARG A 46 -2.44 20.17 -36.73
CA ARG A 46 -3.27 20.94 -37.69
C ARG A 46 -4.13 20.18 -38.69
N GLU A 47 -4.08 18.85 -38.81
CA GLU A 47 -4.72 18.20 -39.97
C GLU A 47 -5.83 17.17 -39.69
N ARG A 48 -6.15 16.79 -38.44
CA ARG A 48 -7.15 15.72 -38.21
C ARG A 48 -8.15 15.88 -37.06
N GLY A 49 -8.20 17.02 -36.37
CA GLY A 49 -9.16 17.21 -35.27
C GLY A 49 -9.02 16.18 -34.12
N VAL A 50 -7.84 15.58 -33.96
CA VAL A 50 -7.56 14.58 -32.93
C VAL A 50 -7.46 15.30 -31.59
N GLN A 51 -8.39 15.00 -30.68
CA GLN A 51 -8.37 15.48 -29.30
C GLN A 51 -7.17 14.86 -28.58
N ILE A 52 -6.29 15.69 -28.02
CA ILE A 52 -5.11 15.25 -27.26
C ILE A 52 -5.56 15.00 -25.81
N PRO A 53 -5.38 13.78 -25.27
CA PRO A 53 -5.59 13.51 -23.85
C PRO A 53 -4.75 14.45 -22.99
N ARG A 54 -5.39 15.18 -22.07
CA ARG A 54 -4.72 16.01 -21.07
C ARG A 54 -4.95 15.42 -19.68
N PRO A 55 -3.93 15.34 -18.80
CA PRO A 55 -4.10 14.84 -17.44
C PRO A 55 -5.18 15.63 -16.69
N VAL A 56 -6.01 14.92 -15.91
CA VAL A 56 -7.00 15.56 -15.01
C VAL A 56 -6.32 16.20 -13.81
N SER A 57 -5.27 15.57 -13.31
CA SER A 57 -4.51 15.99 -12.14
C SER A 57 -3.06 16.32 -12.49
N GLN A 58 -2.46 17.20 -11.68
CA GLN A 58 -1.08 17.62 -11.82
C GLN A 58 -0.19 16.79 -10.88
N GLY A 59 0.92 16.27 -11.41
CA GLY A 59 1.88 15.46 -10.65
C GLY A 59 1.37 14.05 -10.25
N PRO A 60 2.24 13.23 -9.63
CA PRO A 60 1.89 11.86 -9.24
C PRO A 60 1.05 11.74 -7.96
N SER A 61 0.91 12.78 -7.14
CA SER A 61 0.10 12.78 -5.91
C SER A 61 -0.77 14.04 -5.82
N SER A 62 -1.98 13.90 -5.30
CA SER A 62 -2.89 14.99 -4.95
C SER A 62 -2.62 15.61 -3.57
N PHE A 63 -1.81 14.93 -2.73
CA PHE A 63 -1.48 15.37 -1.38
C PHE A 63 -0.10 16.05 -1.30
N ILE A 64 0.83 15.63 -2.16
CA ILE A 64 2.22 16.10 -2.16
C ILE A 64 2.42 17.06 -3.33
N PRO A 65 2.95 18.28 -3.11
CA PRO A 65 3.26 19.20 -4.19
C PRO A 65 4.23 18.60 -5.21
N GLU A 66 3.94 18.77 -6.50
CA GLU A 66 4.73 18.15 -7.60
C GLU A 66 6.22 18.49 -7.53
N HIS A 67 6.57 19.72 -7.16
CA HIS A 67 7.95 20.18 -7.07
C HIS A 67 8.76 19.55 -5.91
N GLU A 68 8.09 18.93 -4.94
CA GLU A 68 8.75 18.19 -3.85
C GLU A 68 8.98 16.72 -4.20
N ILE A 69 8.28 16.20 -5.21
CA ILE A 69 8.42 14.80 -5.63
C ILE A 69 9.67 14.66 -6.48
N VAL A 70 10.45 13.62 -6.23
CA VAL A 70 11.71 13.37 -6.95
C VAL A 70 11.43 13.26 -8.45
N PRO A 71 11.97 14.16 -9.29
CA PRO A 71 11.74 14.10 -10.71
C PRO A 71 12.51 12.93 -11.32
N PRO A 72 12.06 12.39 -12.47
CA PRO A 72 12.81 11.37 -13.20
C PRO A 72 14.22 11.82 -13.59
N GLU A 73 14.37 13.12 -13.85
CA GLU A 73 15.62 13.86 -14.16
C GLU A 73 16.54 14.08 -12.96
N THR A 74 16.32 13.39 -11.84
CA THR A 74 17.12 13.57 -10.63
C THR A 74 18.61 13.32 -10.87
N ASP A 75 19.45 14.13 -10.22
CA ASP A 75 20.92 13.96 -10.19
C ASP A 75 21.33 12.73 -9.35
N ASP A 76 20.41 12.15 -8.58
CA ASP A 76 20.65 10.92 -7.82
C ASP A 76 20.65 9.70 -8.75
N GLU A 77 21.85 9.22 -9.06
CA GLU A 77 22.07 8.12 -10.01
C GLU A 77 21.29 6.85 -9.65
N GLN A 78 21.22 6.50 -8.35
CA GLN A 78 20.52 5.31 -7.89
C GLN A 78 19.02 5.42 -8.18
N THR A 79 18.40 6.54 -7.79
CA THR A 79 16.98 6.78 -8.02
C THR A 79 16.65 6.85 -9.50
N ARG A 80 17.51 7.51 -10.28
CA ARG A 80 17.36 7.60 -11.73
C ARG A 80 17.39 6.22 -12.39
N GLN A 81 18.32 5.36 -11.99
CA GLN A 81 18.41 3.99 -12.50
C GLN A 81 17.16 3.17 -12.14
N LEU A 82 16.68 3.27 -10.89
CA LEU A 82 15.46 2.58 -10.45
C LEU A 82 14.22 3.01 -11.26
N PHE A 83 14.12 4.29 -11.60
CA PHE A 83 13.04 4.80 -12.45
C PHE A 83 13.15 4.30 -13.89
N VAL A 84 14.36 4.22 -14.45
CA VAL A 84 14.59 3.63 -15.78
C VAL A 84 14.20 2.15 -15.79
N ASP A 85 14.62 1.39 -14.78
CA ASP A 85 14.30 -0.04 -14.66
C ASP A 85 12.78 -0.26 -14.54
N ALA A 86 12.11 0.53 -13.70
CA ALA A 86 10.66 0.47 -13.55
C ALA A 86 9.94 0.80 -14.88
N PHE A 87 10.42 1.80 -15.61
CA PHE A 87 9.87 2.16 -16.92
C PHE A 87 10.03 1.02 -17.93
N LEU A 88 11.22 0.41 -18.01
CA LEU A 88 11.49 -0.70 -18.92
C LEU A 88 10.62 -1.92 -18.61
N GLN A 89 10.31 -2.17 -17.33
CA GLN A 89 9.50 -3.32 -16.92
C GLN A 89 8.00 -3.10 -17.09
N ASN A 90 7.51 -1.88 -16.84
CA ASN A 90 6.08 -1.57 -16.83
C ASN A 90 5.61 -0.82 -18.08
N ASN A 91 6.52 -0.53 -19.02
CA ASN A 91 6.31 0.33 -20.20
C ASN A 91 5.83 1.75 -19.87
N ARG A 92 5.90 2.14 -18.58
CA ARG A 92 5.57 3.46 -18.05
C ARG A 92 6.22 3.65 -16.69
N LEU A 93 6.45 4.91 -16.32
CA LEU A 93 6.84 5.26 -14.96
C LEU A 93 5.56 5.58 -14.17
N GLU A 94 5.15 4.63 -13.34
CA GLU A 94 3.94 4.74 -12.54
C GLU A 94 4.05 5.84 -11.46
N ASN A 95 2.93 6.43 -11.10
CA ASN A 95 2.83 7.45 -10.07
C ASN A 95 3.19 6.87 -8.69
N ILE A 96 2.85 5.60 -8.41
CA ILE A 96 3.31 4.90 -7.19
C ILE A 96 4.84 4.87 -7.13
N THR A 97 5.51 4.45 -8.20
CA THR A 97 6.98 4.39 -8.28
C THR A 97 7.58 5.78 -8.06
N SER A 98 6.99 6.81 -8.68
CA SER A 98 7.44 8.20 -8.53
C SER A 98 7.40 8.66 -7.07
N VAL A 99 6.33 8.37 -6.34
CA VAL A 99 6.20 8.74 -4.91
C VAL A 99 7.09 7.88 -4.02
N MET A 100 7.24 6.58 -4.29
CA MET A 100 8.20 5.73 -3.57
C MET A 100 9.66 6.18 -3.78
N GLY A 101 9.95 6.96 -4.84
CA GLY A 101 11.25 7.56 -5.13
C GLY A 101 11.79 8.48 -4.04
N PHE A 102 10.98 8.95 -3.07
CA PHE A 102 11.50 9.58 -1.85
C PHE A 102 12.46 8.68 -1.06
N HIS A 103 12.33 7.36 -1.21
CA HIS A 103 13.07 6.35 -0.48
C HIS A 103 13.66 5.28 -1.42
N PRO A 104 14.76 5.58 -2.14
CA PRO A 104 15.32 4.70 -3.18
C PRO A 104 15.68 3.30 -2.67
N GLN A 105 16.20 3.21 -1.44
CA GLN A 105 16.56 1.95 -0.77
C GLN A 105 15.34 1.03 -0.58
N TYR A 106 14.18 1.62 -0.26
CA TYR A 106 12.94 0.86 -0.17
C TYR A 106 12.37 0.56 -1.56
N LEU A 107 12.41 1.54 -2.47
CA LEU A 107 11.92 1.39 -3.85
C LEU A 107 12.59 0.21 -4.56
N GLU A 108 13.90 0.02 -4.38
CA GLU A 108 14.62 -1.13 -4.92
C GLU A 108 14.03 -2.47 -4.43
N SER A 109 13.86 -2.63 -3.12
CA SER A 109 13.26 -3.84 -2.53
C SER A 109 11.81 -4.05 -3.00
N PHE A 110 11.04 -2.97 -3.14
CA PHE A 110 9.68 -3.01 -3.66
C PHE A 110 9.63 -3.51 -5.12
N LEU A 111 10.42 -2.91 -6.02
CA LEU A 111 10.48 -3.28 -7.43
C LEU A 111 10.95 -4.73 -7.61
N ARG A 112 11.95 -5.17 -6.83
CA ARG A 112 12.43 -6.56 -6.85
C ARG A 112 11.33 -7.55 -6.47
N LEU A 113 10.60 -7.30 -5.39
CA LEU A 113 9.49 -8.15 -4.98
C LEU A 113 8.36 -8.15 -6.02
N GLN A 114 7.98 -6.98 -6.54
CA GLN A 114 6.89 -6.86 -7.51
C GLN A 114 7.22 -7.59 -8.82
N HIS A 115 8.44 -7.43 -9.32
CA HIS A 115 8.93 -8.15 -10.50
C HIS A 115 8.88 -9.67 -10.29
N TYR A 116 9.35 -10.14 -9.13
CA TYR A 116 9.33 -11.56 -8.79
C TYR A 116 7.90 -12.11 -8.71
N LEU A 117 7.00 -11.38 -8.05
CA LEU A 117 5.61 -11.82 -7.87
C LEU A 117 4.83 -11.90 -9.19
N LEU A 118 4.98 -10.91 -10.07
CA LEU A 118 4.09 -10.73 -11.22
C LEU A 118 4.69 -11.21 -12.54
N ARG A 119 6.01 -11.17 -12.71
CA ARG A 119 6.67 -11.41 -14.02
C ARG A 119 7.46 -12.71 -14.06
N MET A 120 8.21 -13.02 -13.00
CA MET A 120 9.09 -14.20 -12.98
C MET A 120 8.31 -15.52 -12.99
N ASP A 121 8.98 -16.61 -13.36
CA ASP A 121 8.41 -17.95 -13.25
C ASP A 121 7.99 -18.24 -11.80
N GLY A 122 6.83 -18.87 -11.64
CA GLY A 122 6.25 -19.11 -10.33
C GLY A 122 5.07 -20.07 -10.40
N PRO A 123 4.51 -20.46 -9.24
CA PRO A 123 3.44 -21.46 -9.17
C PRO A 123 2.19 -21.12 -9.98
N LEU A 124 1.88 -19.83 -10.13
CA LEU A 124 0.68 -19.35 -10.82
C LEU A 124 0.96 -18.86 -12.25
N PRO A 125 0.03 -19.09 -13.18
CA PRO A 125 0.00 -18.39 -14.48
C PRO A 125 -0.09 -16.86 -14.33
N GLN A 126 0.44 -16.10 -15.29
CA GLN A 126 0.53 -14.63 -15.18
C GLN A 126 -0.84 -13.93 -15.18
N ASP A 127 -1.77 -14.39 -16.00
CA ASP A 127 -3.17 -13.95 -16.03
C ASP A 127 -3.85 -14.14 -14.66
N TYR A 128 -3.63 -15.28 -14.00
CA TYR A 128 -4.13 -15.52 -12.64
C TYR A 128 -3.56 -14.49 -11.65
N ARG A 129 -2.26 -14.18 -11.73
CA ARG A 129 -1.61 -13.25 -10.80
C ARG A 129 -2.19 -11.84 -10.91
N HIS A 130 -2.34 -11.33 -12.12
CA HIS A 130 -2.90 -10.00 -12.35
C HIS A 130 -4.38 -9.94 -11.98
N TYR A 131 -5.17 -10.99 -12.28
CA TYR A 131 -6.57 -11.04 -11.87
C TYR A 131 -6.73 -11.14 -10.33
N ILE A 132 -5.83 -11.85 -9.64
CA ILE A 132 -5.76 -11.83 -8.17
C ILE A 132 -5.50 -10.39 -7.67
N GLY A 133 -4.60 -9.65 -8.34
CA GLY A 133 -4.39 -8.23 -8.05
C GLY A 133 -5.65 -7.37 -8.22
N VAL A 134 -6.44 -7.61 -9.28
CA VAL A 134 -7.73 -6.95 -9.52
C VAL A 134 -8.69 -7.19 -8.35
N MET A 135 -8.94 -8.46 -7.97
CA MET A 135 -9.90 -8.78 -6.90
C MET A 135 -9.45 -8.26 -5.53
N SER A 136 -8.14 -8.20 -5.26
CA SER A 136 -7.60 -7.65 -4.02
C SER A 136 -7.72 -6.14 -3.94
N ALA A 137 -7.29 -5.42 -4.97
CA ALA A 137 -7.44 -3.98 -5.05
C ALA A 137 -8.91 -3.55 -4.94
N ALA A 138 -9.81 -4.33 -5.54
CA ALA A 138 -11.24 -4.09 -5.49
C ALA A 138 -11.77 -4.10 -4.05
N ARG A 139 -11.25 -4.92 -3.12
CA ARG A 139 -11.69 -4.97 -1.70
C ARG A 139 -11.68 -3.58 -1.03
N HIS A 140 -10.77 -2.70 -1.45
CA HIS A 140 -10.64 -1.33 -0.96
C HIS A 140 -11.08 -0.26 -1.96
N GLN A 141 -11.81 -0.63 -3.03
CA GLN A 141 -12.25 0.33 -4.05
C GLN A 141 -11.09 1.09 -4.70
N CYS A 142 -9.91 0.46 -4.77
CA CYS A 142 -8.71 1.11 -5.27
C CYS A 142 -8.69 1.10 -6.80
N SER A 143 -9.37 2.08 -7.40
CA SER A 143 -9.50 2.25 -8.86
C SER A 143 -8.14 2.23 -9.57
N TYR A 144 -7.17 2.97 -9.02
CA TYR A 144 -5.82 3.03 -9.55
C TYR A 144 -5.20 1.64 -9.75
N LEU A 145 -5.28 0.77 -8.74
CA LEU A 145 -4.68 -0.57 -8.79
C LEU A 145 -5.51 -1.54 -9.63
N VAL A 146 -6.85 -1.42 -9.59
CA VAL A 146 -7.72 -2.23 -10.45
C VAL A 146 -7.40 -1.95 -11.92
N ASP A 147 -7.38 -0.69 -12.34
CA ASP A 147 -7.10 -0.29 -13.72
C ASP A 147 -5.70 -0.75 -14.20
N LEU A 148 -4.70 -0.62 -13.33
CA LEU A 148 -3.34 -1.08 -13.61
C LEU A 148 -3.32 -2.60 -13.83
N GLN A 149 -3.95 -3.36 -12.94
CA GLN A 149 -3.94 -4.82 -13.02
C GLN A 149 -4.86 -5.36 -14.14
N GLU A 150 -5.97 -4.71 -14.47
CA GLU A 150 -6.77 -5.03 -15.66
C GLU A 150 -5.95 -4.86 -16.95
N SER A 151 -5.21 -3.74 -17.03
CA SER A 151 -4.33 -3.49 -18.17
C SER A 151 -3.25 -4.55 -18.30
N GLU A 152 -2.60 -4.91 -17.21
CA GLU A 152 -1.56 -5.95 -17.18
C GLU A 152 -2.12 -7.34 -17.49
N PHE A 153 -3.29 -7.68 -16.94
CA PHE A 153 -3.99 -8.92 -17.22
C PHE A 153 -4.24 -9.11 -18.72
N LEU A 154 -4.73 -8.06 -19.39
CA LEU A 154 -4.97 -8.10 -20.84
C LEU A 154 -3.66 -8.13 -21.66
N MET A 155 -2.58 -7.52 -21.16
CA MET A 155 -1.28 -7.58 -21.82
C MET A 155 -0.62 -8.96 -21.74
N GLN A 156 -1.02 -9.80 -20.78
CA GLN A 156 -0.60 -11.20 -20.67
C GLN A 156 -1.62 -12.18 -21.29
N ASP A 157 -2.38 -11.71 -22.29
CA ASP A 157 -3.40 -12.48 -23.02
C ASP A 157 -4.50 -13.09 -22.11
N GLY A 158 -4.77 -12.48 -20.96
CA GLY A 158 -5.85 -12.87 -20.07
C GLY A 158 -7.22 -12.76 -20.75
N ASP A 159 -8.11 -13.71 -20.47
CA ASP A 159 -9.45 -13.77 -21.06
C ASP A 159 -10.29 -12.53 -20.68
N PRO A 160 -10.64 -11.64 -21.65
CA PRO A 160 -11.38 -10.42 -21.36
C PRO A 160 -12.75 -10.66 -20.70
N ASP A 161 -13.32 -11.85 -20.84
CA ASP A 161 -14.61 -12.18 -20.22
C ASP A 161 -14.51 -12.16 -18.69
N TRP A 162 -13.34 -12.44 -18.10
CA TRP A 162 -13.13 -12.38 -16.66
C TRP A 162 -13.36 -10.97 -16.09
N LEU A 163 -13.07 -9.94 -16.89
CA LEU A 163 -13.28 -8.54 -16.51
C LEU A 163 -14.76 -8.12 -16.49
N LYS A 164 -15.69 -9.01 -16.87
CA LYS A 164 -17.14 -8.78 -16.73
C LYS A 164 -17.61 -8.98 -15.28
N GLY A 165 -16.82 -9.65 -14.44
CA GLY A 165 -17.09 -9.82 -13.02
C GLY A 165 -16.87 -11.25 -12.52
N LEU A 166 -17.06 -11.47 -11.22
CA LEU A 166 -16.76 -12.75 -10.56
C LEU A 166 -17.51 -13.95 -11.15
N ASP A 167 -18.65 -13.76 -11.82
CA ASP A 167 -19.38 -14.88 -12.44
C ASP A 167 -18.65 -15.50 -13.64
N TYR A 168 -17.74 -14.76 -14.26
CA TYR A 168 -17.08 -15.14 -15.52
C TYR A 168 -15.70 -15.79 -15.32
N ILE A 169 -15.20 -15.86 -14.09
CA ILE A 169 -13.91 -16.48 -13.79
C ILE A 169 -13.97 -17.98 -13.51
N PRO A 170 -12.84 -18.70 -13.66
CA PRO A 170 -12.70 -20.09 -13.25
C PRO A 170 -13.10 -20.31 -11.79
N GLN A 171 -13.70 -21.48 -11.52
CA GLN A 171 -14.13 -21.86 -10.17
C GLN A 171 -12.96 -21.85 -9.17
N LYS A 172 -11.75 -22.22 -9.61
CA LYS A 172 -10.53 -22.13 -8.79
C LYS A 172 -10.30 -20.73 -8.21
N LEU A 173 -10.46 -19.68 -9.02
CA LEU A 173 -10.35 -18.28 -8.57
C LEU A 173 -11.55 -17.85 -7.73
N LYS A 174 -12.78 -18.28 -8.07
CA LYS A 174 -13.98 -18.01 -7.24
C LYS A 174 -13.83 -18.54 -5.82
N ASN A 175 -13.23 -19.73 -5.67
CA ASN A 175 -13.00 -20.33 -4.35
C ASN A 175 -12.08 -19.47 -3.46
N LEU A 176 -11.21 -18.63 -4.05
CA LEU A 176 -10.30 -17.74 -3.32
C LEU A 176 -10.99 -16.51 -2.71
N CYS A 177 -12.18 -16.13 -3.19
CA CYS A 177 -12.86 -14.89 -2.79
C CYS A 177 -13.13 -14.79 -1.28
N GLU A 178 -13.54 -15.89 -0.64
CA GLU A 178 -13.78 -15.90 0.81
C GLU A 178 -12.50 -15.59 1.60
N LEU A 179 -11.37 -16.19 1.19
CA LEU A 179 -10.08 -15.92 1.82
C LEU A 179 -9.62 -14.47 1.55
N ASN A 180 -9.78 -13.98 0.32
CA ASN A 180 -9.47 -12.59 -0.06
C ASN A 180 -10.21 -11.59 0.85
N LYS A 181 -11.53 -11.75 0.98
CA LYS A 181 -12.38 -10.91 1.83
C LYS A 181 -11.94 -10.91 3.29
N ILE A 182 -11.70 -12.08 3.87
CA ILE A 182 -11.30 -12.21 5.27
C ILE A 182 -9.90 -11.60 5.47
N LEU A 183 -8.95 -11.91 4.58
CA LEU A 183 -7.56 -11.44 4.67
C LEU A 183 -7.48 -9.91 4.64
N ALA A 184 -8.22 -9.26 3.73
CA ALA A 184 -8.22 -7.81 3.56
C ALA A 184 -8.73 -7.05 4.80
N HIS A 185 -9.69 -7.61 5.54
CA HIS A 185 -10.50 -6.84 6.50
C HIS A 185 -10.42 -7.36 7.93
N ARG A 186 -10.39 -8.68 8.12
CA ARG A 186 -10.43 -9.34 9.44
C ARG A 186 -9.55 -10.60 9.43
N PRO A 187 -8.22 -10.48 9.19
CA PRO A 187 -7.34 -11.64 8.96
C PRO A 187 -7.27 -12.60 10.15
N TRP A 188 -7.58 -12.14 11.37
CA TRP A 188 -7.67 -12.99 12.55
C TRP A 188 -8.78 -14.07 12.50
N LEU A 189 -9.75 -13.95 11.59
CA LEU A 189 -10.79 -14.95 11.37
C LEU A 189 -10.33 -16.12 10.48
N ILE A 190 -9.14 -16.06 9.89
CA ILE A 190 -8.62 -17.15 9.06
C ILE A 190 -8.38 -18.39 9.95
N THR A 191 -8.85 -19.54 9.46
CA THR A 191 -8.79 -20.82 10.17
C THR A 191 -8.25 -21.88 9.23
N LYS A 192 -7.85 -23.04 9.80
CA LYS A 192 -7.40 -24.18 8.99
C LYS A 192 -8.48 -24.70 8.02
N GLN A 193 -9.77 -24.48 8.31
CA GLN A 193 -10.87 -24.93 7.45
C GLN A 193 -10.92 -24.12 6.16
N HIS A 194 -10.67 -22.80 6.23
CA HIS A 194 -10.54 -21.96 5.03
C HIS A 194 -9.42 -22.47 4.11
N ILE A 195 -8.29 -22.91 4.70
CA ILE A 195 -7.17 -23.50 3.94
C ILE A 195 -7.55 -24.88 3.36
N GLU A 196 -8.17 -25.75 4.17
CA GLU A 196 -8.59 -27.09 3.77
C GLU A 196 -9.58 -27.09 2.59
N GLN A 197 -10.48 -26.11 2.53
CA GLN A 197 -11.44 -25.94 1.43
C GLN A 197 -10.76 -25.61 0.10
N LEU A 198 -9.67 -24.84 0.13
CA LEU A 198 -8.92 -24.45 -1.07
C LEU A 198 -8.05 -25.59 -1.61
N LEU A 199 -7.61 -26.51 -0.75
CA LEU A 199 -6.67 -27.58 -1.11
C LEU A 199 -7.36 -28.89 -1.49
N ARG A 200 -8.70 -28.92 -1.60
CA ARG A 200 -9.49 -30.13 -1.89
C ARG A 200 -10.46 -29.92 -3.06
N GLY A 201 -10.78 -31.01 -3.75
CA GLY A 201 -11.72 -31.02 -4.87
C GLY A 201 -11.05 -30.88 -6.25
N ASN A 202 -11.89 -30.75 -7.28
CA ASN A 202 -11.44 -30.73 -8.68
C ASN A 202 -10.73 -29.43 -9.06
N ASP A 203 -11.16 -28.30 -8.50
CA ASP A 203 -10.58 -26.96 -8.70
C ASP A 203 -9.64 -26.58 -7.54
N SER A 204 -8.85 -27.55 -7.06
CA SER A 204 -7.99 -27.37 -5.89
C SER A 204 -6.74 -26.55 -6.20
N TRP A 205 -6.29 -25.83 -5.18
CA TRP A 205 -5.01 -25.16 -5.13
C TRP A 205 -3.96 -26.13 -4.59
N SER A 206 -2.75 -26.09 -5.15
CA SER A 206 -1.58 -26.61 -4.45
C SER A 206 -1.15 -25.65 -3.34
N LEU A 207 -0.35 -26.14 -2.38
CA LEU A 207 0.18 -25.27 -1.32
C LEU A 207 1.04 -24.13 -1.88
N SER A 208 1.85 -24.39 -2.91
CA SER A 208 2.69 -23.39 -3.56
C SER A 208 1.87 -22.32 -4.27
N GLU A 209 0.86 -22.71 -5.04
CA GLU A 209 -0.08 -21.79 -5.67
C GLU A 209 -0.83 -20.95 -4.63
N LEU A 210 -1.29 -21.57 -3.54
CA LEU A 210 -2.03 -20.87 -2.48
C LEU A 210 -1.15 -19.86 -1.73
N VAL A 211 0.11 -20.20 -1.42
CA VAL A 211 1.06 -19.25 -0.82
C VAL A 211 1.33 -18.08 -1.75
N HIS A 212 1.57 -18.34 -3.04
CA HIS A 212 1.75 -17.27 -4.03
C HIS A 212 0.52 -16.36 -4.10
N ALA A 213 -0.68 -16.93 -4.16
CA ALA A 213 -1.93 -16.17 -4.13
C ALA A 213 -2.07 -15.34 -2.86
N ILE A 214 -1.83 -15.90 -1.67
CA ILE A 214 -1.91 -15.17 -0.39
C ILE A 214 -0.94 -13.99 -0.35
N VAL A 215 0.29 -14.15 -0.87
CA VAL A 215 1.27 -13.06 -0.94
C VAL A 215 0.79 -11.97 -1.91
N LEU A 216 0.22 -12.33 -3.06
CA LEU A 216 -0.38 -11.36 -3.98
C LEU A 216 -1.57 -10.63 -3.35
N LEU A 217 -2.46 -11.35 -2.67
CA LEU A 217 -3.60 -10.76 -1.99
C LEU A 217 -3.14 -9.70 -0.98
N ALA A 218 -2.27 -10.09 -0.04
CA ALA A 218 -1.74 -9.20 0.99
C ALA A 218 -0.93 -8.02 0.39
N HIS A 219 -0.19 -8.27 -0.70
CA HIS A 219 0.54 -7.22 -1.42
C HIS A 219 -0.40 -6.14 -1.94
N PHE A 220 -1.48 -6.51 -2.63
CA PHE A 220 -2.40 -5.51 -3.22
C PHE A 220 -3.35 -4.88 -2.19
N HIS A 221 -3.71 -5.56 -1.10
CA HIS A 221 -4.45 -4.95 0.01
C HIS A 221 -3.65 -3.82 0.65
N SER A 222 -2.39 -4.11 0.97
CA SER A 222 -1.51 -3.15 1.61
C SER A 222 -1.08 -2.06 0.63
N LEU A 223 -0.86 -2.36 -0.66
CA LEU A 223 -0.57 -1.35 -1.67
C LEU A 223 -1.73 -0.38 -1.86
N ALA A 224 -2.98 -0.83 -1.69
CA ALA A 224 -4.12 0.09 -1.66
C ALA A 224 -4.01 1.10 -0.50
N SER A 225 -3.57 0.67 0.69
CA SER A 225 -3.27 1.61 1.79
C SER A 225 -2.24 2.66 1.39
N PHE A 226 -1.15 2.27 0.71
CA PHE A 226 -0.16 3.24 0.23
C PHE A 226 -0.75 4.23 -0.79
N VAL A 227 -1.53 3.74 -1.76
CA VAL A 227 -2.17 4.57 -2.80
C VAL A 227 -3.06 5.65 -2.18
N PHE A 228 -3.96 5.27 -1.28
CA PHE A 228 -4.86 6.22 -0.63
C PHE A 228 -4.14 7.11 0.38
N GLY A 229 -3.21 6.56 1.16
CA GLY A 229 -2.45 7.27 2.18
C GLY A 229 -1.49 8.34 1.64
N THR A 230 -1.04 8.18 0.39
CA THR A 230 -0.21 9.17 -0.32
C THR A 230 -0.96 9.93 -1.40
N GLY A 231 -2.27 9.68 -1.57
CA GLY A 231 -3.14 10.41 -2.49
C GLY A 231 -2.72 10.27 -3.96
N ILE A 232 -2.26 9.09 -4.38
CA ILE A 232 -1.76 8.84 -5.73
C ILE A 232 -2.81 9.20 -6.78
N ASN A 233 -2.39 9.96 -7.78
CA ASN A 233 -3.23 10.34 -8.91
C ASN A 233 -3.38 9.19 -9.92
N LEU A 234 -4.54 9.09 -10.56
CA LEU A 234 -4.76 8.17 -11.67
C LEU A 234 -3.77 8.43 -12.80
N GLU A 235 -3.45 7.36 -13.51
CA GLU A 235 -2.61 7.46 -14.69
C GLU A 235 -3.41 8.02 -15.85
N ILE A 236 -2.73 8.79 -16.70
CA ILE A 236 -3.35 9.51 -17.81
C ILE A 236 -4.12 8.60 -18.78
N ASP A 237 -3.72 7.34 -18.95
CA ASP A 237 -4.39 6.38 -19.83
C ASP A 237 -5.58 5.66 -19.18
N HIS A 238 -5.85 5.90 -17.89
CA HIS A 238 -7.05 5.40 -17.22
C HIS A 238 -8.29 6.23 -17.62
N GLU A 239 -9.48 5.62 -17.55
CA GLU A 239 -10.75 6.21 -18.03
C GLU A 239 -11.07 7.57 -17.38
N CYS A 240 -10.65 7.78 -16.14
CA CYS A 240 -10.81 9.03 -15.40
C CYS A 240 -9.49 9.82 -15.22
N GLY A 241 -8.41 9.41 -15.88
CA GLY A 241 -7.09 10.05 -15.78
C GLY A 241 -6.86 11.20 -16.77
N HIS A 242 -7.73 11.35 -17.78
CA HIS A 242 -7.59 12.37 -18.81
C HIS A 242 -8.91 13.03 -19.22
N THR A 243 -8.81 14.25 -19.74
CA THR A 243 -9.89 14.92 -20.47
C THR A 243 -9.51 15.11 -21.94
N LEU A 244 -10.52 15.15 -22.82
CA LEU A 244 -10.36 15.37 -24.26
C LEU A 244 -10.78 16.79 -24.71
N GLN A 245 -11.05 17.71 -23.77
CA GLN A 245 -11.60 19.05 -24.08
C GLN A 245 -10.54 20.10 -24.47
N PRO A 246 -10.85 21.06 -25.37
CA PRO A 246 -10.00 22.21 -25.67
C PRO A 246 -10.06 23.29 -24.56
N ALA A 247 -8.96 24.00 -24.34
CA ALA A 247 -8.72 24.97 -23.27
C ALA A 247 -9.57 26.28 -23.30
N SER A 248 -10.72 26.32 -23.97
CA SER A 248 -11.53 27.54 -24.09
C SER A 248 -12.51 27.78 -22.92
N LEU A 249 -12.36 27.06 -21.81
CA LEU A 249 -13.00 27.40 -20.54
C LEU A 249 -11.92 27.42 -19.45
N SER A 250 -11.39 28.63 -19.25
CA SER A 250 -10.60 29.15 -18.13
C SER A 250 -9.27 28.47 -17.74
N GLU A 251 -8.17 28.91 -18.38
CA GLU A 251 -6.90 29.23 -17.67
C GLU A 251 -7.05 30.55 -16.87
N GLY A 252 -8.20 30.75 -16.21
CA GLY A 252 -8.57 31.99 -15.54
C GLY A 252 -10.05 31.96 -15.16
N ALA A 253 -10.35 31.34 -14.02
CA ALA A 253 -11.61 31.30 -13.26
C ALA A 253 -11.85 29.89 -12.66
N ASN A 254 -10.93 29.46 -11.81
CA ASN A 254 -11.23 28.72 -10.58
C ASN A 254 -10.02 28.90 -9.62
N ASP A 255 -9.55 30.14 -9.49
CA ASP A 255 -9.20 30.62 -8.17
C ASP A 255 -10.53 30.67 -7.42
N VAL A 256 -10.90 29.57 -6.79
CA VAL A 256 -11.82 29.66 -5.66
C VAL A 256 -10.95 30.32 -4.61
N GLU A 257 -10.97 31.66 -4.60
CA GLU A 257 -10.55 32.44 -3.45
C GLU A 257 -11.21 31.76 -2.26
N ALA A 258 -10.38 31.12 -1.43
CA ALA A 258 -10.81 30.63 -0.15
C ALA A 258 -11.28 31.88 0.60
N HIS A 259 -12.59 32.12 0.58
CA HIS A 259 -13.20 33.10 1.44
C HIS A 259 -12.76 32.75 2.86
N HIS A 260 -11.89 33.59 3.41
CA HIS A 260 -11.64 33.70 4.84
C HIS A 260 -12.96 34.06 5.51
N SER A 261 -13.82 33.06 5.68
CA SER A 261 -14.86 33.10 6.68
C SER A 261 -14.13 32.92 8.01
N ASN A 262 -13.90 34.05 8.69
CA ASN A 262 -13.66 34.10 10.12
C ASN A 262 -14.91 33.52 10.82
N SER A 263 -15.05 32.21 10.76
CA SER A 263 -15.83 31.45 11.72
C SER A 263 -14.94 31.33 12.94
N VAL A 264 -15.36 31.96 14.04
CA VAL A 264 -14.77 31.83 15.36
C VAL A 264 -14.85 30.35 15.74
N ALA A 265 -13.82 29.59 15.36
CA ALA A 265 -13.64 28.22 15.78
C ALA A 265 -13.34 28.27 17.28
N SER A 266 -14.26 27.75 18.08
CA SER A 266 -14.05 27.52 19.50
C SER A 266 -12.81 26.66 19.67
N SER A 267 -11.76 27.30 20.17
CA SER A 267 -10.47 26.76 20.54
C SER A 267 -10.60 25.55 21.46
N LEU A 268 -10.38 24.37 20.89
CA LEU A 268 -9.72 23.25 21.56
C LEU A 268 -8.40 23.02 20.81
N GLU A 269 -7.50 23.99 20.94
CA GLU A 269 -6.08 23.81 20.63
C GLU A 269 -5.51 22.80 21.61
N SER A 270 -5.59 21.51 21.28
CA SER A 270 -4.62 20.56 21.81
C SER A 270 -3.32 20.82 21.06
N SER A 271 -2.44 21.62 21.67
CA SER A 271 -1.10 21.92 21.15
C SER A 271 -0.45 20.62 20.68
N GLU A 272 -0.15 20.55 19.37
CA GLU A 272 0.69 19.50 18.82
C GLU A 272 1.98 19.43 19.63
N PRO A 273 2.44 18.24 20.04
CA PRO A 273 3.82 18.10 20.43
C PRO A 273 4.68 18.47 19.23
N GLY A 274 5.22 19.69 19.23
CA GLY A 274 6.26 20.07 18.29
C GLY A 274 7.41 19.06 18.36
N VAL A 275 8.19 18.96 17.28
CA VAL A 275 9.25 17.96 17.12
C VAL A 275 10.16 17.86 18.35
N GLU A 276 10.48 18.99 18.97
CA GLU A 276 11.31 19.06 20.18
C GLU A 276 10.69 18.35 21.40
N MET A 277 9.36 18.50 21.61
CA MET A 277 8.69 17.81 22.71
C MET A 277 8.65 16.30 22.46
N LEU A 278 8.48 15.87 21.22
CA LEU A 278 8.53 14.45 20.87
C LEU A 278 9.93 13.86 21.15
N MET A 279 10.98 14.55 20.73
CA MET A 279 12.37 14.15 21.01
C MET A 279 12.65 14.08 22.52
N HIS A 280 12.20 15.06 23.29
CA HIS A 280 12.33 15.03 24.75
C HIS A 280 11.62 13.83 25.37
N ARG A 281 10.43 13.47 24.87
CA ARG A 281 9.71 12.27 25.32
C ARG A 281 10.48 11.00 24.99
N MET A 282 11.01 10.86 23.77
CA MET A 282 11.82 9.70 23.36
C MET A 282 13.02 9.52 24.30
N LYS A 283 13.75 10.60 24.58
CA LYS A 283 14.89 10.56 25.51
C LYS A 283 14.47 10.11 26.91
N LYS A 284 13.37 10.65 27.43
CA LYS A 284 12.85 10.28 28.76
C LYS A 284 12.42 8.81 28.84
N ILE A 285 11.80 8.29 27.78
CA ILE A 285 11.40 6.87 27.72
C ILE A 285 12.65 5.99 27.71
N GLN A 286 13.66 6.34 26.92
CA GLN A 286 14.92 5.59 26.89
C GLN A 286 15.60 5.55 28.27
N GLU A 287 15.70 6.69 28.95
CA GLU A 287 16.26 6.76 30.30
C GLU A 287 15.45 5.96 31.33
N ALA A 288 14.13 5.86 31.17
CA ALA A 288 13.26 5.09 32.05
C ALA A 288 13.33 3.58 31.79
N ALA A 289 13.45 3.17 30.52
CA ALA A 289 13.58 1.77 30.12
C ALA A 289 14.86 1.14 30.70
N ASP A 290 15.95 1.91 30.80
CA ASP A 290 17.21 1.45 31.39
C ASP A 290 17.12 1.20 32.91
N LEU A 291 16.08 1.73 33.59
CA LEU A 291 15.95 1.71 35.05
C LEU A 291 14.87 0.74 35.57
N GLN A 292 13.90 0.35 34.75
CA GLN A 292 12.72 -0.37 35.21
C GLN A 292 12.35 -1.54 34.30
N GLU A 293 12.33 -2.76 34.87
CA GLU A 293 11.74 -3.93 34.22
C GLU A 293 10.21 -3.91 34.39
N ILE A 294 9.48 -4.01 33.28
CA ILE A 294 8.01 -4.05 33.25
C ILE A 294 7.58 -5.52 33.20
N SER A 295 6.61 -5.90 34.03
CA SER A 295 6.09 -7.26 34.03
C SER A 295 5.26 -7.58 32.78
N GLN A 296 5.26 -8.85 32.35
CA GLN A 296 4.47 -9.33 31.20
C GLN A 296 2.96 -9.05 31.33
N GLU A 297 2.42 -9.15 32.54
CA GLU A 297 1.00 -8.85 32.80
C GLU A 297 0.71 -7.35 32.63
N GLU A 298 1.63 -6.48 33.06
CA GLU A 298 1.49 -5.03 32.87
C GLU A 298 1.60 -4.65 31.37
N MET A 299 2.51 -5.27 30.62
CA MET A 299 2.61 -5.07 29.16
C MET A 299 1.30 -5.43 28.45
N LYS A 300 0.69 -6.55 28.84
CA LYS A 300 -0.61 -6.97 28.30
C LYS A 300 -1.73 -5.97 28.64
N GLN A 301 -1.76 -5.44 29.86
CA GLN A 301 -2.74 -4.41 30.24
C GLN A 301 -2.55 -3.11 29.43
N ARG A 302 -1.30 -2.72 29.16
CA ARG A 302 -0.99 -1.56 28.30
C ARG A 302 -1.41 -1.82 26.85
N PHE A 303 -1.20 -3.03 26.32
CA PHE A 303 -1.72 -3.44 25.02
C PHE A 303 -3.24 -3.30 24.92
N GLU A 304 -3.98 -3.90 25.87
CA GLU A 304 -5.45 -3.81 25.90
C GLU A 304 -5.95 -2.37 26.03
N LYS A 305 -5.18 -1.49 26.68
CA LYS A 305 -5.48 -0.05 26.75
C LYS A 305 -5.32 0.63 25.40
N VAL A 306 -4.22 0.40 24.68
CA VAL A 306 -4.01 0.95 23.32
C VAL A 306 -5.11 0.46 22.39
N GLU A 307 -5.48 -0.81 22.52
CA GLU A 307 -6.54 -1.43 21.75
C GLU A 307 -7.90 -0.73 21.95
N LYS A 308 -8.30 -0.51 23.21
CA LYS A 308 -9.54 0.23 23.57
C LYS A 308 -9.51 1.68 23.12
N GLN A 309 -8.36 2.36 23.22
CA GLN A 309 -8.23 3.73 22.73
C GLN A 309 -8.32 3.81 21.21
N SER A 310 -7.78 2.82 20.50
CA SER A 310 -7.91 2.73 19.05
C SER A 310 -9.38 2.63 18.65
N LEU A 311 -10.19 1.85 19.38
CA LEU A 311 -11.63 1.71 19.16
C LEU A 311 -12.39 3.05 19.25
N GLU A 312 -11.97 3.95 20.15
CA GLU A 312 -12.58 5.28 20.33
C GLU A 312 -12.24 6.26 19.19
N LEU A 313 -11.22 5.96 18.38
CA LEU A 313 -10.87 6.78 17.22
C LEU A 313 -11.86 6.53 16.09
N LEU A 314 -12.58 7.60 15.72
CA LEU A 314 -13.42 7.63 14.55
C LEU A 314 -12.53 7.75 13.29
N PRO A 315 -12.63 6.83 12.32
CA PRO A 315 -12.03 7.02 11.01
C PRO A 315 -12.71 8.20 10.30
N GLY A 316 -12.00 8.83 9.35
CA GLY A 316 -12.51 9.96 8.57
C GLY A 316 -13.93 9.73 8.05
N GLN A 317 -14.84 10.67 8.35
CA GLN A 317 -16.22 10.66 7.86
C GLN A 317 -16.31 11.38 6.51
N SER A 318 -15.72 10.83 5.46
CA SER A 318 -16.19 11.04 4.09
C SER A 318 -15.41 10.13 3.15
N ALA A 319 -16.11 9.32 2.38
CA ALA A 319 -15.55 8.79 1.15
C ALA A 319 -15.40 9.97 0.16
N CYS A 320 -14.28 10.10 -0.53
CA CYS A 320 -14.12 11.13 -1.55
C CYS A 320 -15.12 10.87 -2.70
N SER A 321 -16.21 11.65 -2.75
CA SER A 321 -17.36 11.38 -3.63
C SER A 321 -17.06 11.55 -5.13
N GLU A 322 -15.97 12.22 -5.51
CA GLU A 322 -15.71 12.57 -6.91
C GLU A 322 -14.92 11.52 -7.70
N CYS A 323 -14.11 10.69 -7.03
CA CYS A 323 -13.39 9.59 -7.69
C CYS A 323 -14.08 8.23 -7.57
N LEU A 324 -15.02 8.08 -6.63
CA LEU A 324 -15.76 6.83 -6.38
C LEU A 324 -17.01 6.65 -7.27
N ALA A 325 -17.45 7.71 -7.96
CA ALA A 325 -18.75 7.75 -8.62
C ALA A 325 -18.80 7.16 -10.04
N VAL A 326 -17.66 6.77 -10.65
CA VAL A 326 -17.61 6.50 -12.10
C VAL A 326 -17.30 5.05 -12.46
N SER A 327 -16.84 4.21 -11.54
CA SER A 327 -16.34 2.88 -11.88
C SER A 327 -16.86 1.81 -10.93
N ASP A 328 -17.83 1.01 -11.42
CA ASP A 328 -18.46 -0.07 -10.65
C ASP A 328 -17.53 -1.29 -10.53
N TYR A 329 -16.51 -1.18 -9.68
CA TYR A 329 -15.65 -2.30 -9.28
C TYR A 329 -16.32 -3.23 -8.25
N ALA A 330 -17.63 -3.05 -7.97
CA ALA A 330 -18.37 -4.03 -7.17
C ALA A 330 -18.43 -5.39 -7.88
N LYS A 331 -18.36 -5.42 -9.22
CA LYS A 331 -18.33 -6.66 -10.02
C LYS A 331 -17.20 -7.64 -9.67
N TYR A 332 -16.12 -7.17 -9.04
CA TYR A 332 -14.97 -7.99 -8.62
C TYR A 332 -15.02 -8.43 -7.15
N ARG A 333 -16.12 -8.17 -6.44
CA ARG A 333 -16.22 -8.42 -5.01
C ARG A 333 -17.46 -9.22 -4.65
N ASP A 334 -17.23 -10.22 -3.82
CA ASP A 334 -18.25 -10.88 -3.02
C ASP A 334 -18.48 -10.10 -1.72
N ASP A 335 -19.71 -10.11 -1.19
CA ASP A 335 -20.03 -9.51 0.13
C ASP A 335 -19.42 -8.10 0.35
N PRO A 336 -19.92 -7.06 -0.35
CA PRO A 336 -19.37 -5.71 -0.30
C PRO A 336 -19.51 -5.03 1.06
N ASN A 337 -20.37 -5.57 1.94
CA ASN A 337 -20.59 -5.05 3.28
C ASN A 337 -19.56 -5.58 4.30
N PHE A 338 -18.76 -6.59 3.94
CA PHE A 338 -17.67 -7.07 4.79
C PHE A 338 -16.53 -6.07 4.80
N HIS A 339 -16.37 -5.38 5.93
CA HIS A 339 -15.35 -4.37 6.17
C HIS A 339 -14.56 -4.67 7.44
N TYR A 340 -13.48 -3.91 7.68
CA TYR A 340 -12.75 -3.98 8.94
C TYR A 340 -13.68 -3.69 10.12
N GLU A 341 -13.52 -4.48 11.18
CA GLU A 341 -14.09 -4.23 12.49
C GLU A 341 -12.95 -4.27 13.49
N ASP A 342 -12.89 -3.29 14.40
CA ASP A 342 -11.83 -3.23 15.41
C ASP A 342 -11.72 -4.56 16.16
N PHE A 343 -10.51 -5.13 16.22
CA PHE A 343 -10.22 -6.37 16.94
C PHE A 343 -10.64 -6.29 18.43
N ALA A 344 -10.66 -5.06 18.98
CA ALA A 344 -11.18 -4.72 20.31
C ALA A 344 -12.63 -5.18 20.54
N LYS A 345 -13.45 -5.25 19.48
CA LYS A 345 -14.86 -5.63 19.54
C LYS A 345 -15.11 -7.14 19.62
N ARG A 346 -14.07 -7.98 19.70
CA ARG A 346 -14.19 -9.44 19.92
C ARG A 346 -15.02 -9.83 21.15
N GLY A 347 -15.36 -8.89 22.04
CA GLY A 347 -16.12 -9.11 23.27
C GLY A 347 -17.55 -9.65 23.10
N GLU A 348 -18.16 -9.59 21.91
CA GLU A 348 -19.45 -10.23 21.64
C GLU A 348 -19.29 -11.73 21.30
N GLU A 349 -18.15 -12.13 20.71
CA GLU A 349 -17.77 -13.51 20.40
C GLU A 349 -16.45 -13.87 21.12
N ARG A 350 -16.53 -14.29 22.40
CA ARG A 350 -15.37 -14.61 23.28
C ARG A 350 -14.48 -15.79 22.81
N THR A 351 -14.46 -16.13 21.53
CA THR A 351 -13.78 -17.28 20.93
C THR A 351 -12.46 -16.91 20.24
N ILE A 352 -12.22 -15.63 19.92
CA ILE A 352 -11.02 -15.19 19.18
C ILE A 352 -9.96 -14.66 20.16
N PRO A 353 -8.84 -15.36 20.38
CA PRO A 353 -7.78 -14.90 21.29
C PRO A 353 -6.91 -13.83 20.64
N THR A 354 -6.34 -12.94 21.45
CA THR A 354 -5.22 -12.08 21.06
C THR A 354 -4.10 -12.95 20.50
N PHE A 355 -3.55 -12.54 19.36
CA PHE A 355 -2.44 -13.25 18.74
C PHE A 355 -1.14 -12.84 19.39
N ARG A 356 -0.50 -13.76 20.10
CA ARG A 356 0.82 -13.51 20.67
C ARG A 356 1.89 -13.85 19.62
N ALA A 357 2.73 -12.87 19.29
CA ALA A 357 3.95 -13.08 18.55
C ALA A 357 5.06 -13.31 19.59
N GLN A 358 5.45 -14.58 19.81
CA GLN A 358 6.40 -14.96 20.86
C GLN A 358 7.61 -15.70 20.28
N LYS A 359 8.80 -15.46 20.86
CA LYS A 359 10.04 -16.22 20.57
C LYS A 359 10.14 -17.54 21.35
N GLU A 360 9.54 -17.64 22.55
CA GLU A 360 9.63 -18.84 23.41
C GLU A 360 8.32 -19.14 24.16
N ALA A 361 7.67 -20.28 23.86
CA ALA A 361 6.47 -20.74 24.56
C ALA A 361 6.77 -21.88 25.55
N PRO A 362 6.15 -21.90 26.75
CA PRO A 362 6.26 -23.03 27.68
C PRO A 362 5.70 -24.33 27.07
N PRO A 363 6.19 -25.51 27.49
CA PRO A 363 5.71 -26.80 26.99
C PRO A 363 4.19 -26.97 27.24
N GLY A 364 3.43 -27.24 26.18
CA GLY A 364 1.99 -27.53 26.26
C GLY A 364 1.07 -26.35 25.91
N TRP A 365 1.60 -25.15 25.72
CA TRP A 365 0.88 -24.06 25.05
C TRP A 365 0.96 -24.23 23.52
N LEU A 366 -0.12 -23.92 22.81
CA LEU A 366 -0.15 -23.93 21.35
C LEU A 366 0.96 -22.98 20.87
N ARG A 367 1.99 -23.49 20.17
CA ARG A 367 3.14 -22.69 19.73
C ARG A 367 2.68 -21.38 19.08
N ASP A 368 3.08 -20.27 19.67
CA ASP A 368 2.90 -18.93 19.13
C ASP A 368 3.68 -18.78 17.81
N TYR A 369 3.21 -17.91 16.92
CA TYR A 369 3.66 -17.85 15.52
C TYR A 369 4.29 -16.47 15.26
N SER A 370 5.52 -16.45 14.76
CA SER A 370 6.29 -15.26 14.43
C SER A 370 6.78 -15.35 12.99
N TRP A 371 7.12 -14.19 12.41
CA TRP A 371 7.72 -14.16 11.07
C TRP A 371 9.09 -14.84 11.07
N GLU A 372 9.92 -14.53 12.07
CA GLU A 372 11.32 -15.00 12.18
C GLU A 372 11.41 -16.52 12.35
N ASP A 373 10.53 -17.12 13.18
CA ASP A 373 10.66 -18.54 13.54
C ASP A 373 9.92 -19.47 12.58
N GLN A 374 8.72 -19.09 12.13
CA GLN A 374 7.88 -19.96 11.30
C GLN A 374 7.47 -19.35 9.97
N GLY A 375 7.12 -18.06 9.91
CA GLY A 375 6.63 -17.37 8.72
C GLY A 375 7.59 -17.48 7.53
N PHE A 376 8.82 -16.99 7.73
CA PHE A 376 9.89 -16.99 6.75
C PHE A 376 10.14 -18.39 6.17
N SER A 377 10.41 -19.35 7.06
CA SER A 377 10.77 -20.71 6.69
C SER A 377 9.63 -21.44 5.98
N LEU A 378 8.38 -21.21 6.40
CA LEU A 378 7.21 -21.82 5.76
C LEU A 378 7.03 -21.31 4.34
N VAL A 379 7.09 -20.00 4.16
CA VAL A 379 6.94 -19.35 2.86
C VAL A 379 8.04 -19.81 1.90
N ASN A 380 9.31 -19.73 2.32
CA ASN A 380 10.45 -20.10 1.48
C ASN A 380 10.46 -21.60 1.10
N ARG A 381 9.84 -22.45 1.91
CA ARG A 381 9.68 -23.87 1.61
C ARG A 381 8.57 -24.15 0.58
N LEU A 382 7.53 -23.31 0.54
CA LEU A 382 6.37 -23.51 -0.33
C LEU A 382 6.47 -22.73 -1.65
N TYR A 383 7.16 -21.59 -1.65
CA TYR A 383 7.54 -20.83 -2.83
C TYR A 383 8.94 -20.27 -2.56
N SER A 384 9.94 -20.77 -3.28
CA SER A 384 11.35 -20.40 -3.04
C SER A 384 11.57 -18.90 -3.23
N ASP A 385 12.58 -18.36 -2.56
CA ASP A 385 13.11 -16.98 -2.68
C ASP A 385 12.15 -15.86 -2.24
N ILE A 386 10.83 -16.06 -2.28
CA ILE A 386 9.85 -15.06 -1.85
C ILE A 386 9.97 -14.77 -0.35
N GLY A 387 10.36 -15.76 0.46
CA GLY A 387 10.60 -15.57 1.89
C GLY A 387 11.72 -14.56 2.12
N GLN A 388 12.81 -14.65 1.36
CA GLN A 388 13.93 -13.71 1.43
C GLN A 388 13.54 -12.32 0.94
N LEU A 389 12.84 -12.22 -0.20
CA LEU A 389 12.40 -10.93 -0.74
C LEU A 389 11.44 -10.20 0.21
N LEU A 390 10.53 -10.93 0.85
CA LEU A 390 9.63 -10.37 1.87
C LEU A 390 10.39 -9.93 3.12
N ASP A 391 11.31 -10.77 3.61
CA ASP A 391 12.12 -10.43 4.79
C ASP A 391 13.00 -9.20 4.56
N ASP A 392 13.69 -9.13 3.43
CA ASP A 392 14.49 -7.97 3.02
C ASP A 392 13.62 -6.70 2.99
N LYS A 393 12.41 -6.80 2.43
CA LYS A 393 11.48 -5.68 2.30
C LYS A 393 10.91 -5.23 3.64
N PHE A 394 10.49 -6.15 4.50
CA PHE A 394 10.02 -5.84 5.86
C PHE A 394 11.12 -5.19 6.69
N ARG A 395 12.34 -5.75 6.67
CA ARG A 395 13.49 -5.19 7.37
C ARG A 395 13.89 -3.83 6.82
N MET A 396 13.83 -3.65 5.51
CA MET A 396 14.13 -2.36 4.87
C MET A 396 13.16 -1.29 5.36
N ALA A 397 11.84 -1.52 5.28
CA ALA A 397 10.86 -0.54 5.74
C ALA A 397 10.95 -0.29 7.26
N TYR A 398 11.14 -1.34 8.06
CA TYR A 398 11.24 -1.23 9.51
C TYR A 398 12.47 -0.41 9.92
N ASN A 399 13.63 -0.66 9.31
CA ASN A 399 14.91 -0.05 9.69
C ASN A 399 15.26 1.23 8.95
N LEU A 400 14.55 1.58 7.87
CA LEU A 400 14.82 2.77 7.07
C LEU A 400 14.87 4.00 7.98
N THR A 401 15.98 4.71 7.97
CA THR A 401 16.15 5.95 8.72
C THR A 401 17.19 6.82 8.03
N TYR A 402 16.94 8.12 8.05
CA TYR A 402 17.89 9.14 7.61
C TYR A 402 18.50 9.89 8.80
N TYR A 403 18.23 9.40 10.02
CA TYR A 403 18.56 10.07 11.28
C TYR A 403 18.06 11.52 11.33
N THR A 404 16.86 11.77 10.80
CA THR A 404 16.21 13.08 10.79
C THR A 404 14.82 12.99 11.41
N MET A 405 14.38 14.09 12.00
CA MET A 405 13.02 14.28 12.48
C MET A 405 12.58 15.73 12.21
N GLY A 406 11.78 15.94 11.18
CA GLY A 406 11.40 17.27 10.70
C GLY A 406 12.64 18.13 10.36
N PRO A 407 12.83 19.29 11.02
CA PRO A 407 14.00 20.12 10.81
C PRO A 407 15.28 19.60 11.51
N GLN A 408 15.14 18.66 12.45
CA GLN A 408 16.25 18.17 13.26
C GLN A 408 17.03 17.06 12.56
N LYS A 409 18.35 17.05 12.73
CA LYS A 409 19.29 16.04 12.21
C LYS A 409 19.94 15.28 13.36
N ASP A 410 20.56 14.16 13.03
CA ASP A 410 21.26 13.26 13.97
C ASP A 410 20.35 12.73 15.09
N VAL A 411 19.10 12.42 14.75
CA VAL A 411 18.09 11.89 15.67
C VAL A 411 17.84 10.41 15.38
N ASP A 412 18.03 9.53 16.37
CA ASP A 412 17.57 8.14 16.25
C ASP A 412 16.05 8.07 16.37
N THR A 413 15.40 7.60 15.30
CA THR A 413 13.95 7.45 15.18
C THR A 413 13.46 6.03 15.45
N SER A 414 14.34 5.11 15.86
CA SER A 414 14.02 3.69 16.11
C SER A 414 12.78 3.48 16.97
N MET A 415 12.69 4.17 18.11
CA MET A 415 11.54 4.10 19.02
C MET A 415 10.24 4.56 18.36
N LEU A 416 10.29 5.65 17.59
CA LEU A 416 9.10 6.18 16.91
C LEU A 416 8.61 5.22 15.82
N ARG A 417 9.55 4.65 15.04
CA ARG A 417 9.24 3.65 14.01
C ARG A 417 8.66 2.37 14.62
N ALA A 418 9.25 1.87 15.71
CA ALA A 418 8.75 0.72 16.46
C ALA A 418 7.33 0.98 16.99
N ALA A 419 7.06 2.18 17.52
CA ALA A 419 5.72 2.55 17.97
C ALA A 419 4.67 2.56 16.86
N ILE A 420 5.02 3.06 15.67
CA ILE A 420 4.13 3.02 14.51
C ILE A 420 3.84 1.58 14.10
N TRP A 421 4.88 0.75 13.95
CA TRP A 421 4.73 -0.65 13.55
C TRP A 421 3.87 -1.45 14.52
N ASN A 422 4.16 -1.33 15.82
CA ASN A 422 3.44 -2.06 16.86
C ASN A 422 2.02 -1.53 17.09
N TYR A 423 1.76 -0.24 16.82
CA TYR A 423 0.39 0.27 16.80
C TYR A 423 -0.42 -0.36 15.66
N ILE A 424 0.16 -0.52 14.46
CA ILE A 424 -0.51 -1.18 13.33
C ILE A 424 -0.83 -2.64 13.66
N HIS A 425 0.16 -3.39 14.15
CA HIS A 425 -0.03 -4.77 14.59
C HIS A 425 -1.08 -4.90 15.71
N CYS A 426 -1.14 -3.94 16.65
CA CYS A 426 -2.15 -3.88 17.69
C CYS A 426 -3.58 -3.79 17.11
N MET A 427 -3.80 -3.02 16.03
CA MET A 427 -5.10 -2.95 15.36
C MET A 427 -5.56 -4.29 14.77
N PHE A 428 -4.62 -5.19 14.45
CA PHE A 428 -4.91 -6.54 14.00
C PHE A 428 -4.93 -7.57 15.13
N GLY A 429 -4.73 -7.16 16.39
CA GLY A 429 -4.74 -8.06 17.54
C GLY A 429 -3.44 -8.82 17.77
N ILE A 430 -2.34 -8.34 17.18
CA ILE A 430 -1.00 -8.92 17.32
C ILE A 430 -0.28 -8.26 18.49
N PHE A 431 0.02 -9.05 19.51
CA PHE A 431 0.73 -8.66 20.73
C PHE A 431 2.16 -9.22 20.70
N HIS A 432 3.12 -8.30 20.65
CA HIS A 432 4.55 -8.56 20.83
C HIS A 432 4.92 -8.43 22.31
N ASP A 433 5.50 -9.49 22.88
CA ASP A 433 5.73 -9.57 24.32
C ASP A 433 7.07 -8.97 24.79
N ASP A 434 7.88 -8.47 23.84
CA ASP A 434 9.13 -7.75 24.04
C ASP A 434 8.99 -6.22 23.86
N TYR A 435 7.76 -5.71 23.64
CA TYR A 435 7.51 -4.29 23.37
C TYR A 435 6.57 -3.62 24.40
N ASP A 436 6.98 -2.47 24.92
CA ASP A 436 6.15 -1.67 25.83
C ASP A 436 5.12 -0.82 25.07
N TYR A 437 3.87 -1.27 25.03
CA TYR A 437 2.74 -0.54 24.42
C TYR A 437 2.43 0.81 25.11
N GLY A 438 3.02 1.10 26.28
CA GLY A 438 3.02 2.44 26.87
C GLY A 438 3.67 3.49 25.97
N GLU A 439 4.67 3.10 25.17
CA GLU A 439 5.37 3.98 24.24
C GLU A 439 4.46 4.52 23.14
N VAL A 440 3.52 3.70 22.63
CA VAL A 440 2.55 4.10 21.59
C VAL A 440 1.77 5.33 22.01
N ASN A 441 1.35 5.40 23.28
CA ASN A 441 0.57 6.52 23.80
C ASN A 441 1.40 7.76 24.10
N GLN A 442 2.71 7.61 24.32
CA GLN A 442 3.61 8.71 24.60
C GLN A 442 4.16 9.35 23.32
N LEU A 443 4.40 8.53 22.29
CA LEU A 443 5.05 8.91 21.04
C LEU A 443 4.06 9.26 19.92
N LEU A 444 2.96 8.50 19.78
CA LEU A 444 2.00 8.74 18.70
C LEU A 444 0.85 9.62 19.18
N ASP A 445 0.74 10.82 18.61
CA ASP A 445 -0.37 11.71 18.90
C ASP A 445 -1.69 11.20 18.26
N ILE A 446 -2.80 11.80 18.66
CA ILE A 446 -4.13 11.36 18.24
C ILE A 446 -4.36 11.51 16.72
N ARG A 447 -3.74 12.52 16.08
CA ARG A 447 -3.90 12.79 14.65
C ARG A 447 -3.15 11.76 13.82
N LEU A 448 -1.91 11.46 14.19
CA LEU A 448 -1.13 10.39 13.57
C LEU A 448 -1.81 9.03 13.75
N LYS A 449 -2.31 8.71 14.96
CA LYS A 449 -3.05 7.47 15.19
C LYS A 449 -4.31 7.37 14.33
N SER A 450 -5.09 8.45 14.25
CA SER A 450 -6.30 8.51 13.43
C SER A 450 -5.98 8.35 11.93
N PHE A 451 -4.91 8.99 11.44
CA PHE A 451 -4.42 8.82 10.07
C PHE A 451 -4.00 7.37 9.80
N ILE A 452 -3.11 6.80 10.64
CA ILE A 452 -2.65 5.42 10.52
C ILE A 452 -3.83 4.45 10.52
N LYS A 453 -4.77 4.59 11.46
CA LYS A 453 -5.97 3.74 11.54
C LYS A 453 -6.82 3.84 10.27
N THR A 454 -7.04 5.05 9.76
CA THR A 454 -7.82 5.28 8.54
C THR A 454 -7.15 4.62 7.35
N VAL A 455 -5.87 4.88 7.10
CA VAL A 455 -5.13 4.31 5.95
C VAL A 455 -4.98 2.79 6.05
N THR A 456 -4.84 2.24 7.26
CA THR A 456 -4.67 0.79 7.46
C THR A 456 -5.98 0.02 7.29
N CYS A 457 -7.07 0.51 7.86
CA CYS A 457 -8.32 -0.23 8.02
C CYS A 457 -9.43 0.20 7.05
N TYR A 458 -9.42 1.46 6.63
CA TYR A 458 -10.43 2.08 5.76
C TYR A 458 -9.78 3.02 4.74
N PRO A 459 -8.80 2.54 3.95
CA PRO A 459 -8.00 3.40 3.08
C PRO A 459 -8.86 4.23 2.10
N GLU A 460 -9.99 3.71 1.65
CA GLU A 460 -10.93 4.41 0.76
C GLU A 460 -11.55 5.69 1.38
N ARG A 461 -11.39 5.90 2.68
CA ARG A 461 -11.89 7.06 3.43
C ARG A 461 -10.80 8.10 3.71
N THR A 462 -9.56 7.84 3.31
CA THR A 462 -8.46 8.79 3.52
C THR A 462 -8.69 10.06 2.71
N THR A 463 -8.61 11.20 3.38
CA THR A 463 -8.74 12.52 2.75
C THR A 463 -7.44 13.32 2.81
N ARG A 464 -7.32 14.33 1.95
CA ARG A 464 -6.22 15.30 2.01
C ARG A 464 -6.14 15.99 3.37
N LYS A 465 -7.30 16.28 3.98
CA LYS A 465 -7.37 16.89 5.32
C LYS A 465 -6.73 16.00 6.38
N ASP A 466 -6.95 14.68 6.31
CA ASP A 466 -6.30 13.75 7.25
C ASP A 466 -4.78 13.79 7.09
N TYR A 467 -4.30 13.81 5.84
CA TYR A 467 -2.87 13.90 5.51
C TYR A 467 -2.23 15.22 5.98
N ASP A 468 -2.88 16.35 5.76
CA ASP A 468 -2.36 17.68 6.13
C ASP A 468 -2.39 17.93 7.65
N ASN A 469 -3.28 17.24 8.38
CA ASN A 469 -3.49 17.48 9.80
C ASN A 469 -2.42 16.88 10.72
N PHE A 470 -1.79 15.76 10.35
CA PHE A 470 -0.75 15.15 11.21
C PHE A 470 0.65 15.65 10.81
N TRP A 471 1.55 15.72 11.80
CA TRP A 471 2.97 16.01 11.60
C TRP A 471 3.24 17.22 10.69
N LYS A 472 2.69 18.38 11.07
CA LYS A 472 2.80 19.62 10.27
C LYS A 472 4.23 20.15 10.13
N GLU A 473 5.09 19.85 11.11
CA GLU A 473 6.51 20.23 11.12
C GLU A 473 7.42 19.22 10.37
N PHE A 474 6.85 18.10 9.90
CA PHE A 474 7.60 17.06 9.20
C PHE A 474 7.48 17.22 7.69
N LYS A 475 8.47 16.70 6.98
CA LYS A 475 8.53 16.71 5.52
C LYS A 475 7.53 15.71 4.92
N HIS A 476 7.13 15.96 3.68
CA HIS A 476 6.32 15.02 2.91
C HIS A 476 7.01 13.65 2.75
N SER A 477 8.34 13.61 2.63
CA SER A 477 9.12 12.36 2.62
C SER A 477 8.93 11.55 3.91
N GLU A 478 8.87 12.19 5.08
CA GLU A 478 8.66 11.50 6.36
C GLU A 478 7.23 10.96 6.46
N LYS A 479 6.24 11.68 5.90
CA LYS A 479 4.86 11.18 5.78
C LYS A 479 4.77 10.00 4.81
N VAL A 480 5.53 9.99 3.72
CA VAL A 480 5.64 8.83 2.82
C VAL A 480 6.26 7.65 3.55
N GLN A 481 7.30 7.86 4.37
CA GLN A 481 7.89 6.82 5.20
C GLN A 481 6.88 6.19 6.19
N VAL A 482 5.98 6.97 6.79
CA VAL A 482 4.87 6.43 7.60
C VAL A 482 3.99 5.50 6.77
N ASN A 483 3.66 5.88 5.53
CA ASN A 483 2.86 5.05 4.64
C ASN A 483 3.59 3.77 4.21
N LEU A 484 4.93 3.79 4.09
CA LEU A 484 5.73 2.57 3.88
C LEU A 484 5.65 1.62 5.08
N MET A 485 5.68 2.15 6.30
CA MET A 485 5.47 1.33 7.50
C MET A 485 4.05 0.76 7.57
N VAL A 486 3.03 1.54 7.20
CA VAL A 486 1.64 1.06 7.10
C VAL A 486 1.51 -0.08 6.09
N LEU A 487 2.06 0.11 4.89
CA LEU A 487 2.11 -0.89 3.83
C LEU A 487 2.73 -2.20 4.32
N GLU A 488 3.95 -2.17 4.86
CA GLU A 488 4.65 -3.40 5.25
C GLU A 488 4.10 -4.06 6.52
N ALA A 489 3.79 -3.30 7.57
CA ALA A 489 3.27 -3.86 8.82
C ALA A 489 1.89 -4.51 8.62
N ARG A 490 1.04 -3.90 7.77
CA ARG A 490 -0.24 -4.49 7.38
C ARG A 490 -0.03 -5.78 6.60
N MET A 491 0.83 -5.78 5.59
CA MET A 491 1.14 -6.98 4.80
C MET A 491 1.66 -8.11 5.69
N GLN A 492 2.58 -7.80 6.61
CA GLN A 492 3.11 -8.78 7.55
C GLN A 492 2.01 -9.35 8.46
N ALA A 493 1.11 -8.51 9.00
CA ALA A 493 0.01 -8.96 9.84
C ALA A 493 -0.93 -9.94 9.09
N GLU A 494 -1.32 -9.61 7.86
CA GLU A 494 -2.15 -10.47 7.00
C GLU A 494 -1.48 -11.82 6.75
N LEU A 495 -0.18 -11.81 6.39
CA LEU A 495 0.60 -13.03 6.16
C LEU A 495 0.72 -13.88 7.42
N LEU A 496 0.99 -13.30 8.59
CA LEU A 496 1.12 -14.05 9.84
C LEU A 496 -0.13 -14.89 10.14
N TYR A 497 -1.32 -14.31 9.97
CA TYR A 497 -2.57 -15.03 10.18
C TYR A 497 -2.79 -16.15 9.16
N ALA A 498 -2.59 -15.86 7.88
CA ALA A 498 -2.80 -16.83 6.80
C ALA A 498 -1.81 -18.00 6.87
N LEU A 499 -0.53 -17.70 7.08
CA LEU A 499 0.55 -18.69 7.16
C LEU A 499 0.46 -19.54 8.42
N ARG A 500 0.01 -18.97 9.55
CA ARG A 500 -0.33 -19.74 10.75
C ARG A 500 -1.45 -20.75 10.47
N ALA A 501 -2.48 -20.36 9.70
CA ALA A 501 -3.54 -21.27 9.33
C ALA A 501 -3.05 -22.39 8.40
N ILE A 502 -2.15 -22.09 7.45
CA ILE A 502 -1.48 -23.08 6.61
C ILE A 502 -0.67 -24.05 7.48
N MET A 503 0.17 -23.54 8.38
CA MET A 503 0.97 -24.39 9.28
C MET A 503 0.08 -25.35 10.09
N ARG A 504 -1.06 -24.86 10.61
CA ARG A 504 -2.04 -25.68 11.34
C ARG A 504 -2.80 -26.69 10.48
N TYR A 505 -2.85 -26.50 9.17
CA TYR A 505 -3.38 -27.50 8.23
C TYR A 505 -2.33 -28.59 7.92
N MET A 506 -1.05 -28.22 7.89
CA MET A 506 0.05 -29.14 7.57
C MET A 506 0.47 -30.04 8.75
N MET A 507 0.15 -29.65 9.98
CA MET A 507 0.29 -30.45 11.20
C MET A 507 -0.95 -31.31 11.42
#